data_AF-A0A7S0E0A7-F1
#
_entry.id   AF-A0A7S0E0A7-F1
#
_cell.length_a   1.000
_cell.length_b   1.000
_cell.length_c   1.000
_cell.angle_alpha   90.00
_cell.angle_beta   90.00
_cell.angle_gamma   90.00
#
_symmetry.space_group_name_H-M   'P 1'
#
loop_
_entity.id
_entity.type
_entity.pdbx_description
1 polymer ?
#
loop_
_entity_poly.entity_id
_entity_poly.type
_entity_poly.pdbx_seq_one_letter_code
_entity_poly.pdbx_strand_id
1 'polypeptide(L)'
;SQLPVDYYTVFCELERALKGELDFLQEAQSALKVFASVSHTADGSPADPAVVVPLPVAGLSSRRVLVMDLIPGTPLNRLAGEMEKRGIKPGSPESKLAGKRILTQLTEAFGRMILGAGFIHGDPHPGNIFVMEGARVALIDCGQVKQIPSSYRLKLAEAILLVNEWQDTGGSPELIRRAQDAMAGFGVTFVEGARPEAAAALALLLFGDPEAEMPGGYSNQELSAESPIRAIAAFPQELVLLGRATILIKGIAKRLDINWDL
;
A
#
# COMPACT_ATOMS: atom_id res chain seq x y z
N SER A 1 11.06 -37.01 -15.75
CA SER A 1 11.70 -35.74 -15.34
C SER A 1 10.63 -34.82 -14.80
N GLN A 2 10.51 -34.69 -13.48
CA GLN A 2 9.68 -33.65 -12.87
C GLN A 2 10.39 -32.32 -13.08
N LEU A 3 9.79 -31.44 -13.89
CA LEU A 3 10.22 -30.04 -13.93
C LEU A 3 9.99 -29.44 -12.52
N PRO A 4 10.92 -28.62 -12.00
CA PRO A 4 10.92 -28.13 -10.62
C PRO A 4 9.82 -27.11 -10.32
N VAL A 5 8.99 -26.76 -11.30
CA VAL A 5 7.89 -25.80 -11.19
C VAL A 5 6.67 -26.39 -11.88
N ASP A 6 5.54 -26.41 -11.18
CA ASP A 6 4.26 -26.78 -11.77
C ASP A 6 3.77 -25.67 -12.70
N TYR A 7 4.17 -25.76 -13.97
CA TYR A 7 3.78 -24.83 -15.01
C TYR A 7 2.28 -24.72 -15.19
N TYR A 8 1.50 -25.77 -14.89
CA TYR A 8 0.05 -25.72 -15.00
C TYR A 8 -0.54 -24.71 -14.01
N THR A 9 -0.11 -24.77 -12.75
CA THR A 9 -0.48 -23.78 -11.74
C THR A 9 -0.05 -22.36 -12.13
N VAL A 10 1.16 -22.19 -12.67
CA VAL A 10 1.65 -20.88 -13.16
C VAL A 10 0.80 -20.35 -14.32
N PHE A 11 0.44 -21.19 -15.29
CA PHE A 11 -0.39 -20.78 -16.43
C PHE A 11 -1.83 -20.47 -16.02
N CYS A 12 -2.41 -21.22 -15.07
CA CYS A 12 -3.74 -20.91 -14.55
C CYS A 12 -3.78 -19.58 -13.78
N GLU A 13 -2.75 -19.28 -12.98
CA GLU A 13 -2.64 -17.99 -12.28
C GLU A 13 -2.39 -16.83 -13.26
N LEU A 14 -1.56 -17.03 -14.28
CA LEU A 14 -1.35 -16.05 -15.35
C LEU A 14 -2.63 -15.81 -16.16
N GLU A 15 -3.39 -16.86 -16.50
CA GLU A 15 -4.66 -16.72 -17.21
C GLU A 15 -5.71 -15.97 -16.38
N ARG A 16 -5.78 -16.23 -15.06
CA ARG A 16 -6.67 -15.50 -14.15
C ARG A 16 -6.27 -14.04 -14.03
N ALA A 17 -4.98 -13.75 -13.88
CA ALA A 17 -4.46 -12.38 -13.83
C ALA A 17 -4.77 -11.62 -15.13
N LEU A 18 -4.46 -12.21 -16.28
CA LEU A 18 -4.71 -11.62 -17.60
C LEU A 18 -6.21 -11.41 -17.88
N LYS A 19 -7.08 -12.34 -17.46
CA LYS A 19 -8.54 -12.15 -17.62
C LYS A 19 -9.07 -11.00 -16.77
N GLY A 20 -8.52 -10.78 -15.58
CA GLY A 20 -8.85 -9.62 -14.74
C GLY A 20 -8.37 -8.31 -15.34
N GLU A 21 -7.17 -8.28 -15.93
CA GLU A 21 -6.58 -7.09 -16.57
C GLU A 21 -7.24 -6.71 -17.91
N LEU A 22 -8.08 -7.57 -18.50
CA LEU A 22 -8.69 -7.37 -19.82
C LEU A 22 -10.19 -7.01 -19.79
N ASP A 23 -10.79 -6.81 -18.61
CA ASP A 23 -12.16 -6.33 -18.47
C ASP A 23 -12.20 -4.93 -17.85
N PHE A 24 -12.12 -3.90 -18.71
CA PHE A 24 -12.19 -2.51 -18.27
C PHE A 24 -13.53 -2.08 -17.68
N LEU A 25 -14.60 -2.88 -17.81
CA LEU A 25 -15.83 -2.60 -17.05
C LEU A 25 -15.66 -2.91 -15.57
N GLN A 26 -14.82 -3.90 -15.24
CA GLN A 26 -14.46 -4.18 -13.85
C GLN A 26 -13.63 -3.03 -13.28
N GLU A 27 -12.66 -2.53 -14.02
CA GLU A 27 -11.88 -1.34 -13.63
C GLU A 27 -12.78 -0.10 -13.45
N ALA A 28 -13.72 0.15 -14.36
CA ALA A 28 -14.68 1.24 -14.24
C ALA A 28 -15.49 1.16 -12.93
N GLN A 29 -15.96 -0.04 -12.56
CA GLN A 29 -16.66 -0.26 -11.29
C GLN A 29 -15.75 -0.06 -10.09
N SER A 30 -14.49 -0.50 -10.18
CA SER A 30 -13.49 -0.28 -9.14
C SER A 30 -13.20 1.19 -8.94
N ALA A 31 -13.06 1.99 -10.01
CA ALA A 31 -12.88 3.44 -9.93
C ALA A 31 -14.03 4.12 -9.19
N LEU A 32 -15.29 3.72 -9.44
CA LEU A 32 -16.45 4.22 -8.70
C LEU A 32 -16.39 3.86 -7.21
N LYS A 33 -15.95 2.65 -6.86
CA LYS A 33 -15.77 2.22 -5.47
C LYS A 33 -14.65 3.00 -4.78
N VAL A 34 -13.52 3.18 -5.46
CA VAL A 34 -12.40 3.99 -4.97
C VAL A 34 -12.87 5.41 -4.71
N PHE A 35 -13.50 6.05 -5.70
CA PHE A 35 -14.07 7.39 -5.56
C PHE A 35 -15.01 7.48 -4.34
N ALA A 36 -15.98 6.59 -4.22
CA ALA A 36 -16.90 6.58 -3.08
C ALA A 36 -16.14 6.44 -1.75
N SER A 37 -15.15 5.54 -1.65
CA SER A 37 -14.41 5.35 -0.40
C SER A 37 -13.58 6.57 0.00
N VAL A 38 -12.94 7.24 -0.96
CA VAL A 38 -12.07 8.38 -0.66
C VAL A 38 -12.88 9.66 -0.44
N SER A 39 -14.18 9.66 -0.72
CA SER A 39 -15.12 10.77 -0.51
C SER A 39 -16.02 10.62 0.73
N HIS A 40 -15.75 9.64 1.60
CA HIS A 40 -16.47 9.49 2.86
C HIS A 40 -15.50 9.31 4.04
N THR A 41 -15.92 9.74 5.22
CA THR A 41 -15.24 9.47 6.50
C THR A 41 -15.53 8.05 6.98
N ALA A 42 -14.82 7.61 8.02
CA ALA A 42 -14.96 6.26 8.59
C ALA A 42 -16.36 5.95 9.15
N ASP A 43 -17.13 6.98 9.54
CA ASP A 43 -18.52 6.89 9.99
C ASP A 43 -19.54 6.87 8.83
N GLY A 44 -19.07 6.98 7.58
CA GLY A 44 -19.90 7.01 6.38
C GLY A 44 -20.45 8.39 6.01
N SER A 45 -20.04 9.46 6.69
CA SER A 45 -20.43 10.82 6.33
C SER A 45 -19.70 11.31 5.06
N PRO A 46 -20.33 12.11 4.18
CA PRO A 46 -19.65 12.69 3.03
C PRO A 46 -18.50 13.61 3.46
N ALA A 47 -17.38 13.55 2.74
CA ALA A 47 -16.22 14.39 2.95
C ALA A 47 -15.52 14.74 1.63
N ASP A 48 -14.68 15.77 1.67
CA ASP A 48 -13.86 16.10 0.51
C ASP A 48 -12.99 14.89 0.12
N PRO A 49 -12.88 14.58 -1.20
CA PRO A 49 -12.08 13.46 -1.67
C PRO A 49 -10.61 13.63 -1.26
N ALA A 50 -10.06 12.65 -0.53
CA ALA A 50 -8.65 12.66 -0.14
C ALA A 50 -7.71 12.68 -1.37
N VAL A 51 -8.15 12.06 -2.47
CA VAL A 51 -7.49 12.06 -3.77
C VAL A 51 -8.54 12.19 -4.88
N VAL A 52 -8.13 12.68 -6.04
CA VAL A 52 -8.95 12.69 -7.26
C VAL A 52 -8.95 11.28 -7.87
N VAL A 53 -10.10 10.84 -8.34
CA VAL A 53 -10.25 9.58 -9.09
C VAL A 53 -10.99 9.93 -10.38
N PRO A 54 -10.42 9.68 -11.56
CA PRO A 54 -11.10 9.95 -12.83
C PRO A 54 -12.32 9.03 -12.94
N LEU A 55 -13.49 9.61 -13.18
CA LEU A 55 -14.72 8.84 -13.27
C LEU A 55 -14.91 8.29 -14.69
N PRO A 56 -15.34 7.03 -14.83
CA PRO A 56 -15.65 6.46 -16.15
C PRO A 56 -16.82 7.21 -16.80
N VAL A 57 -16.72 7.45 -18.11
CA VAL A 57 -17.79 8.04 -18.92
C VAL A 57 -18.78 6.96 -19.30
N ALA A 58 -19.99 7.08 -18.75
CA ALA A 58 -21.08 6.14 -19.01
C ALA A 58 -21.40 6.05 -20.51
N GLY A 59 -21.58 4.83 -21.01
CA GLY A 59 -21.88 4.57 -22.43
C GLY A 59 -20.69 4.66 -23.39
N LEU A 60 -19.53 5.15 -22.94
CA LEU A 60 -18.30 5.19 -23.75
C LEU A 60 -17.24 4.16 -23.31
N SER A 61 -17.48 3.46 -22.21
CA SER A 61 -16.62 2.37 -21.73
C SER A 61 -17.17 1.01 -22.13
N SER A 62 -16.27 0.08 -22.46
CA SER A 62 -16.56 -1.32 -22.81
C SER A 62 -15.51 -2.22 -22.16
N ARG A 63 -15.61 -3.54 -22.32
CA ARG A 63 -14.58 -4.46 -21.81
C ARG A 63 -13.17 -4.17 -22.34
N ARG A 64 -13.04 -3.57 -23.53
CA ARG A 64 -11.76 -3.37 -24.24
C ARG A 64 -11.32 -1.91 -24.34
N VAL A 65 -12.16 -0.97 -23.92
CA VAL A 65 -11.83 0.46 -23.87
C VAL A 65 -12.41 1.08 -22.62
N LEU A 66 -11.58 1.70 -21.79
CA LEU A 66 -12.01 2.58 -20.69
C LEU A 66 -11.94 4.03 -21.16
N VAL A 67 -13.04 4.76 -21.04
CA VAL A 67 -13.08 6.22 -21.24
C VAL A 67 -13.41 6.86 -19.90
N MET A 68 -12.59 7.81 -19.46
CA MET A 68 -12.71 8.45 -18.15
C MET A 68 -12.25 9.91 -18.21
N ASP A 69 -12.43 10.65 -17.11
CA ASP A 69 -11.96 12.03 -16.99
C ASP A 69 -10.46 12.17 -17.28
N LEU A 70 -10.11 13.24 -18.00
CA LEU A 70 -8.71 13.60 -18.23
C LEU A 70 -8.14 14.29 -17.00
N ILE A 71 -7.03 13.79 -16.47
CA ILE A 71 -6.33 14.39 -15.33
C ILE A 71 -5.13 15.23 -15.81
N PRO A 72 -5.17 16.57 -15.69
CA PRO A 72 -4.01 17.42 -15.98
C PRO A 72 -2.99 17.36 -14.84
N GLY A 73 -2.01 16.48 -14.95
CA GLY A 73 -0.96 16.32 -13.94
C GLY A 73 0.30 15.63 -14.44
N THR A 74 1.29 15.56 -13.56
CA THR A 74 2.57 14.87 -13.81
C THR A 74 2.58 13.54 -13.07
N PRO A 75 2.93 12.41 -13.72
CA PRO A 75 3.16 11.15 -13.04
C PRO A 75 4.17 11.30 -11.89
N LEU A 76 3.90 10.69 -10.74
CA LEU A 76 4.72 10.86 -9.53
C LEU A 76 6.18 10.43 -9.75
N ASN A 77 6.42 9.40 -10.56
CA ASN A 77 7.77 8.98 -10.94
C ASN A 77 8.57 10.00 -11.77
N ARG A 78 7.90 11.01 -12.35
CA ARG A 78 8.52 12.10 -13.13
C ARG A 78 8.49 13.44 -12.40
N LEU A 79 7.80 13.52 -11.26
CA LEU A 79 7.55 14.76 -10.54
C LEU A 79 8.85 15.48 -10.17
N ALA A 80 9.84 14.79 -9.62
CA ALA A 80 11.11 15.39 -9.21
C ALA A 80 11.81 16.13 -10.37
N GLY A 81 11.90 15.48 -11.53
CA GLY A 81 12.50 16.10 -12.73
C GLY A 81 11.70 17.28 -13.27
N GLU A 82 10.36 17.25 -13.18
CA GLU A 82 9.52 18.39 -13.57
C GLU A 82 9.63 19.57 -12.59
N MET A 83 9.79 19.29 -11.29
CA MET A 83 10.05 20.31 -10.28
C MET A 83 11.39 21.00 -10.50
N GLU A 84 12.45 20.23 -10.80
CA GLU A 84 13.77 20.78 -11.13
C GLU A 84 13.74 21.69 -12.37
N LYS A 85 13.04 21.29 -13.44
CA LYS A 85 12.86 22.13 -14.64
C LYS A 85 12.17 23.47 -14.34
N ARG A 86 11.31 23.50 -13.32
CA ARG A 86 10.63 24.71 -12.83
C ARG A 86 11.48 25.50 -11.83
N GLY A 87 12.71 25.09 -11.56
CA GLY A 87 13.63 25.73 -10.62
C GLY A 87 13.42 25.34 -9.15
N ILE A 88 12.54 24.38 -8.86
CA ILE A 88 12.30 23.89 -7.51
C ILE A 88 13.38 22.86 -7.17
N LYS A 89 14.28 23.24 -6.26
CA LYS A 89 15.38 22.36 -5.84
C LYS A 89 14.89 21.23 -4.93
N PRO A 90 15.43 20.01 -5.06
CA PRO A 90 15.22 18.95 -4.08
C PRO A 90 15.56 19.43 -2.67
N GLY A 91 14.71 19.11 -1.70
CA GLY A 91 14.88 19.52 -0.30
C GLY A 91 14.57 20.99 0.00
N SER A 92 14.21 21.81 -1.00
CA SER A 92 13.71 23.17 -0.76
C SER A 92 12.42 23.15 0.08
N PRO A 93 12.09 24.25 0.80
CA PRO A 93 10.84 24.33 1.56
C PRO A 93 9.59 24.05 0.71
N GLU A 94 9.59 24.50 -0.55
CA GLU A 94 8.52 24.24 -1.50
C GLU A 94 8.41 22.76 -1.86
N SER A 95 9.55 22.10 -2.15
CA SER A 95 9.60 20.66 -2.44
C SER A 95 9.09 19.82 -1.27
N LYS A 96 9.52 20.15 -0.04
CA LYS A 96 9.08 19.47 1.19
C LYS A 96 7.59 19.69 1.46
N LEU A 97 7.07 20.91 1.23
CA LEU A 97 5.65 21.20 1.41
C LEU A 97 4.78 20.43 0.41
N ALA A 98 5.17 20.40 -0.87
CA ALA A 98 4.48 19.61 -1.89
C ALA A 98 4.49 18.12 -1.53
N GLY A 99 5.65 17.61 -1.11
CA GLY A 99 5.78 16.22 -0.71
C GLY A 99 4.92 15.84 0.50
N LYS A 100 4.87 16.70 1.51
CA LYS A 100 4.01 16.48 2.69
C LYS A 100 2.55 16.41 2.29
N ARG A 101 2.08 17.30 1.41
CA ARG A 101 0.70 17.28 0.89
C ARG A 101 0.39 16.00 0.12
N ILE A 102 1.32 15.52 -0.71
CA ILE A 102 1.16 14.27 -1.47
C ILE A 102 1.03 13.09 -0.53
N LEU A 103 1.93 12.98 0.46
CA LEU A 103 1.92 11.90 1.45
C LEU A 103 0.66 11.90 2.29
N THR A 104 0.21 13.07 2.79
CA THR A 104 -1.03 13.18 3.56
C THR A 104 -2.24 12.69 2.76
N GLN A 105 -2.40 13.15 1.51
CA GLN A 105 -3.51 12.73 0.65
C GLN A 105 -3.49 11.23 0.35
N LEU A 106 -2.31 10.67 0.05
CA LEU A 106 -2.17 9.23 -0.19
C LEU A 106 -2.48 8.42 1.07
N THR A 107 -1.88 8.78 2.21
CA THR A 107 -2.10 8.10 3.50
C THR A 107 -3.57 8.10 3.88
N GLU A 108 -4.21 9.26 3.75
CA GLU A 108 -5.64 9.40 4.01
C GLU A 108 -6.50 8.57 3.05
N ALA A 109 -6.20 8.57 1.76
CA ALA A 109 -6.92 7.75 0.78
C ALA A 109 -6.79 6.26 1.07
N PHE A 110 -5.58 5.76 1.34
CA PHE A 110 -5.35 4.37 1.71
C PHE A 110 -6.03 4.01 3.04
N GLY A 111 -5.99 4.90 4.04
CA GLY A 111 -6.72 4.73 5.30
C GLY A 111 -8.22 4.59 5.08
N ARG A 112 -8.83 5.50 4.30
CA ARG A 112 -10.27 5.46 3.96
C ARG A 112 -10.65 4.19 3.18
N MET A 113 -9.83 3.76 2.21
CA MET A 113 -10.04 2.53 1.45
C MET A 113 -9.96 1.28 2.32
N ILE A 114 -8.87 1.13 3.08
CA ILE A 114 -8.54 -0.11 3.80
C ILE A 114 -9.32 -0.20 5.11
N LEU A 115 -9.26 0.83 5.95
CA LEU A 115 -9.88 0.82 7.27
C LEU A 115 -11.35 1.23 7.23
N GLY A 116 -11.78 2.05 6.26
CA GLY A 116 -13.17 2.47 6.10
C GLY A 116 -13.99 1.50 5.24
N ALA A 117 -13.67 1.43 3.94
CA ALA A 117 -14.43 0.65 2.96
C ALA A 117 -14.04 -0.85 2.89
N GLY A 118 -12.89 -1.22 3.45
CA GLY A 118 -12.44 -2.60 3.51
C GLY A 118 -11.92 -3.17 2.20
N PHE A 119 -11.23 -2.38 1.39
CA PHE A 119 -10.53 -2.88 0.22
C PHE A 119 -9.13 -2.29 0.08
N ILE A 120 -8.27 -3.01 -0.65
CA ILE A 120 -6.89 -2.63 -0.91
C ILE A 120 -6.73 -2.37 -2.41
N HIS A 121 -6.05 -1.27 -2.73
CA HIS A 121 -5.53 -1.03 -4.07
C HIS A 121 -4.25 -1.85 -4.25
N GLY A 122 -4.31 -2.87 -5.11
CA GLY A 122 -3.30 -3.91 -5.26
C GLY A 122 -2.05 -3.52 -6.06
N ASP A 123 -2.14 -2.46 -6.88
CA ASP A 123 -0.99 -1.97 -7.64
C ASP A 123 -0.94 -0.43 -7.76
N PRO A 124 -0.67 0.30 -6.67
CA PRO A 124 -0.54 1.74 -6.72
C PRO A 124 0.85 2.12 -7.27
N HIS A 125 1.17 1.71 -8.50
CA HIS A 125 2.44 2.02 -9.12
C HIS A 125 2.64 3.55 -9.22
N PRO A 126 3.82 4.12 -8.92
CA PRO A 126 4.05 5.57 -9.00
C PRO A 126 3.74 6.20 -10.36
N GLY A 127 3.69 5.42 -11.43
CA GLY A 127 3.26 5.87 -12.76
C GLY A 127 1.76 6.13 -12.89
N ASN A 128 0.94 5.50 -12.04
CA ASN A 128 -0.51 5.64 -12.02
C ASN A 128 -0.98 6.68 -11.01
N ILE A 129 -0.06 7.32 -10.29
CA ILE A 129 -0.31 8.41 -9.36
C ILE A 129 0.09 9.71 -10.05
N PHE A 130 -0.87 10.59 -10.26
CA PHE A 130 -0.64 11.88 -10.89
C PHE A 130 -0.66 12.99 -9.84
N VAL A 131 0.25 13.94 -9.99
CA VAL A 131 0.29 15.15 -9.17
C VAL A 131 -0.13 16.33 -10.03
N MET A 132 -1.28 16.88 -9.67
CA MET A 132 -1.90 18.03 -10.30
C MET A 132 -1.37 19.33 -9.66
N GLU A 133 -1.83 20.47 -10.17
CA GLU A 133 -1.54 21.77 -9.59
C GLU A 133 -1.88 21.82 -8.09
N GLY A 134 -1.08 22.57 -7.31
CA GLY A 134 -1.25 22.69 -5.86
C GLY A 134 -0.85 21.43 -5.06
N ALA A 135 -0.19 20.46 -5.71
CA ALA A 135 0.16 19.16 -5.16
C ALA A 135 -1.06 18.28 -4.84
N ARG A 136 -2.18 18.46 -5.56
CA ARG A 136 -3.34 17.56 -5.51
C ARG A 136 -2.99 16.22 -6.15
N VAL A 137 -3.39 15.13 -5.51
CA VAL A 137 -3.06 13.77 -5.98
C VAL A 137 -4.25 13.15 -6.69
N ALA A 138 -3.99 12.44 -7.78
CA ALA A 138 -4.97 11.62 -8.48
C ALA A 138 -4.49 10.16 -8.63
N LEU A 139 -5.40 9.21 -8.43
CA LEU A 139 -5.19 7.79 -8.69
C LEU A 139 -5.87 7.44 -10.02
N ILE A 140 -5.08 7.09 -11.04
CA ILE A 140 -5.59 6.93 -12.42
C ILE A 140 -5.98 5.48 -12.73
N ASP A 141 -5.23 4.52 -12.20
CA ASP A 141 -5.49 3.10 -12.38
C ASP A 141 -6.31 2.61 -11.20
N CYS A 142 -7.37 1.85 -11.44
CA CYS A 142 -8.16 1.19 -10.41
C CYS A 142 -8.41 -0.29 -10.78
N GLY A 143 -7.62 -0.85 -11.68
CA GLY A 143 -7.82 -2.20 -12.23
C GLY A 143 -7.64 -3.30 -11.18
N GLN A 144 -6.84 -3.05 -10.15
CA GLN A 144 -6.58 -4.03 -9.09
C GLN A 144 -7.11 -3.55 -7.74
N VAL A 145 -8.41 -3.68 -7.50
CA VAL A 145 -9.00 -3.46 -6.17
C VAL A 145 -9.50 -4.78 -5.61
N LYS A 146 -9.04 -5.16 -4.41
CA LYS A 146 -9.48 -6.37 -3.73
C LYS A 146 -10.18 -6.05 -2.41
N GLN A 147 -11.36 -6.62 -2.21
CA GLN A 147 -12.04 -6.58 -0.92
C GLN A 147 -11.24 -7.41 0.10
N ILE A 148 -11.07 -6.87 1.30
CA ILE A 148 -10.51 -7.60 2.43
C ILE A 148 -11.60 -7.91 3.47
N PRO A 149 -11.51 -9.07 4.15
CA PRO A 149 -12.41 -9.40 5.26
C PRO A 149 -12.31 -8.39 6.40
N SER A 150 -13.40 -8.21 7.15
CA SER A 150 -13.40 -7.34 8.34
C SER A 150 -12.39 -7.77 9.41
N SER A 151 -12.09 -9.08 9.51
CA SER A 151 -11.03 -9.58 10.39
C SER A 151 -9.67 -9.02 10.03
N TYR A 152 -9.33 -8.91 8.74
CA TYR A 152 -8.05 -8.35 8.28
C TYR A 152 -7.94 -6.86 8.60
N ARG A 153 -9.05 -6.11 8.50
CA ARG A 153 -9.10 -4.69 8.88
C ARG A 153 -8.75 -4.50 10.36
N LEU A 154 -9.32 -5.33 11.23
CA LEU A 154 -9.05 -5.28 12.66
C LEU A 154 -7.60 -5.66 12.96
N LYS A 155 -7.08 -6.73 12.34
CA LYS A 155 -5.68 -7.14 12.50
C LYS A 155 -4.69 -6.10 11.99
N LEU A 156 -5.05 -5.34 10.97
CA LEU A 156 -4.23 -4.22 10.51
C LEU A 156 -4.20 -3.10 11.54
N ALA A 157 -5.35 -2.71 12.08
CA ALA A 157 -5.39 -1.71 13.14
C ALA A 157 -4.57 -2.16 14.38
N GLU A 158 -4.69 -3.43 14.77
CA GLU A 158 -3.87 -4.01 15.85
C GLU A 158 -2.36 -3.95 15.54
N ALA A 159 -1.96 -4.25 14.30
CA ALA A 159 -0.56 -4.21 13.88
C ALA A 159 0.00 -2.77 13.87
N ILE A 160 -0.77 -1.79 13.42
CA ILE A 160 -0.38 -0.37 13.45
C ILE A 160 -0.17 0.10 14.89
N LEU A 161 -1.13 -0.19 15.79
CA LEU A 161 -1.00 0.16 17.21
C LEU A 161 0.22 -0.49 17.86
N LEU A 162 0.50 -1.75 17.49
CA LEU A 162 1.66 -2.47 17.99
C LEU A 162 2.97 -1.82 17.55
N VAL A 163 3.08 -1.46 16.28
CA VAL A 163 4.26 -0.79 15.73
C VAL A 163 4.53 0.52 16.46
N ASN A 164 3.50 1.34 16.69
CA ASN A 164 3.62 2.58 17.44
C ASN A 164 4.08 2.31 18.89
N GLU A 165 3.45 1.38 19.60
CA GLU A 165 3.82 1.04 20.99
C GLU A 165 5.23 0.45 21.09
N TRP A 166 5.68 -0.28 20.07
CA TRP A 166 7.04 -0.82 20.00
C TRP A 166 8.08 0.30 19.92
N GLN A 167 7.84 1.30 19.07
CA GLN A 167 8.74 2.44 18.91
C GLN A 167 8.89 3.24 20.21
N ASP A 168 7.83 3.31 21.03
CA ASP A 168 7.85 4.03 22.30
C ASP A 168 8.56 3.24 23.43
N THR A 169 8.46 1.92 23.44
CA THR A 169 8.81 1.10 24.62
C THR A 169 10.01 0.15 24.43
N GLY A 170 10.49 -0.05 23.20
CA GLY A 170 11.61 -0.95 22.91
C GLY A 170 11.27 -2.44 22.96
N GLY A 171 9.98 -2.78 23.07
CA GLY A 171 9.46 -4.15 23.06
C GLY A 171 9.26 -4.76 24.44
N SER A 172 8.24 -5.61 24.56
CA SER A 172 7.93 -6.37 25.77
C SER A 172 7.47 -7.79 25.40
N PRO A 173 7.54 -8.77 26.32
CA PRO A 173 7.00 -10.11 26.06
C PRO A 173 5.53 -10.11 25.64
N GLU A 174 4.73 -9.18 26.18
CA GLU A 174 3.32 -9.02 25.80
C GLU A 174 3.17 -8.42 24.40
N LEU A 175 4.01 -7.46 24.02
CA LEU A 175 4.03 -6.93 22.64
C LEU A 175 4.43 -8.00 21.63
N ILE A 176 5.40 -8.85 21.95
CA ILE A 176 5.79 -9.98 21.09
C ILE A 176 4.61 -10.92 20.90
N ARG A 177 3.90 -11.28 21.98
CA ARG A 177 2.72 -12.14 21.94
C ARG A 177 1.60 -11.54 21.08
N ARG A 178 1.31 -10.24 21.27
CA ARG A 178 0.34 -9.49 20.45
C ARG A 178 0.74 -9.46 18.97
N ALA A 179 2.03 -9.35 18.66
CA ALA A 179 2.51 -9.37 17.27
C ALA A 179 2.26 -10.73 16.63
N GLN A 180 2.54 -11.81 17.37
CA GLN A 180 2.28 -13.17 16.93
C GLN A 180 0.79 -13.38 16.66
N ASP A 181 -0.09 -12.95 17.58
CA ASP A 181 -1.55 -13.05 17.40
C ASP A 181 -2.04 -12.22 16.20
N ALA A 182 -1.50 -11.01 16.00
CA ALA A 182 -1.88 -10.15 14.89
C ALA A 182 -1.46 -10.75 13.54
N MET A 183 -0.20 -11.17 13.41
CA MET A 183 0.34 -11.77 12.18
C MET A 183 -0.32 -13.12 11.89
N ALA A 184 -0.56 -13.95 12.91
CA ALA A 184 -1.32 -15.19 12.75
C ALA A 184 -2.77 -14.94 12.32
N GLY A 185 -3.38 -13.84 12.77
CA GLY A 185 -4.71 -13.42 12.34
C GLY A 185 -4.80 -13.05 10.86
N PHE A 186 -3.69 -12.68 10.23
CA PHE A 186 -3.58 -12.56 8.78
C PHE A 186 -3.30 -13.89 8.07
N GLY A 187 -3.01 -14.98 8.80
CA GLY A 187 -2.57 -16.25 8.24
C GLY A 187 -1.07 -16.34 7.98
N VAL A 188 -0.26 -15.46 8.59
CA VAL A 188 1.20 -15.59 8.55
C VAL A 188 1.62 -16.70 9.51
N THR A 189 2.48 -17.60 9.04
CA THR A 189 3.13 -18.60 9.88
C THR A 189 4.64 -18.50 9.75
N PHE A 190 5.36 -18.86 10.80
CA PHE A 190 6.83 -18.82 10.84
C PHE A 190 7.44 -20.22 10.77
N VAL A 191 8.69 -20.32 10.31
CA VAL A 191 9.45 -21.57 10.30
C VAL A 191 9.75 -22.04 11.73
N GLU A 192 9.93 -23.34 11.88
CA GLU A 192 10.34 -23.92 13.18
C GLU A 192 11.69 -23.34 13.61
N GLY A 193 11.79 -22.91 14.88
CA GLY A 193 12.99 -22.28 15.42
C GLY A 193 13.15 -20.78 15.10
N ALA A 194 12.17 -20.14 14.46
CA ALA A 194 12.17 -18.69 14.30
C ALA A 194 12.23 -17.98 15.68
N ARG A 195 12.99 -16.88 15.75
CA ARG A 195 13.08 -16.08 16.99
C ARG A 195 11.68 -15.56 17.37
N PRO A 196 11.34 -15.46 18.67
CA PRO A 196 10.02 -15.01 19.12
C PRO A 196 9.58 -13.67 18.52
N GLU A 197 10.52 -12.76 18.31
CA GLU A 197 10.34 -11.42 17.77
C GLU A 197 10.03 -11.37 16.27
N ALA A 198 10.05 -12.51 15.55
CA ALA A 198 9.86 -12.56 14.11
C ALA A 198 8.57 -11.86 13.64
N ALA A 199 7.49 -12.02 14.40
CA ALA A 199 6.21 -11.38 14.11
C ALA A 199 6.26 -9.86 14.30
N ALA A 200 6.91 -9.38 15.35
CA ALA A 200 7.09 -7.95 15.61
C ALA A 200 8.02 -7.32 14.57
N ALA A 201 9.13 -8.00 14.23
CA ALA A 201 10.03 -7.60 13.16
C ALA A 201 9.32 -7.51 11.81
N LEU A 202 8.48 -8.49 11.47
CA LEU A 202 7.69 -8.45 10.25
C LEU A 202 6.68 -7.29 10.24
N ALA A 203 5.98 -7.05 11.36
CA ALA A 203 5.06 -5.93 11.49
C ALA A 203 5.77 -4.58 11.34
N LEU A 204 6.95 -4.40 11.95
CA LEU A 204 7.78 -3.20 11.79
C LEU A 204 8.30 -3.04 10.36
N LEU A 205 8.75 -4.11 9.72
CA LEU A 205 9.19 -4.08 8.33
C LEU A 205 8.06 -3.61 7.41
N LEU A 206 6.86 -4.16 7.58
CA LEU A 206 5.71 -3.83 6.75
C LEU A 206 5.18 -2.42 7.07
N PHE A 207 4.91 -2.11 8.33
CA PHE A 207 4.12 -0.94 8.74
C PHE A 207 4.89 0.15 9.49
N GLY A 208 6.05 -0.14 10.07
CA GLY A 208 6.83 0.81 10.87
C GLY A 208 7.76 1.71 10.07
N ASP A 209 8.38 2.65 10.77
CA ASP A 209 9.42 3.53 10.22
C ASP A 209 10.57 2.67 9.62
N PRO A 210 10.98 2.91 8.35
CA PRO A 210 12.13 2.24 7.74
C PRO A 210 13.43 2.29 8.56
N GLU A 211 13.61 3.32 9.39
CA GLU A 211 14.80 3.53 10.22
C GLU A 211 14.61 3.01 11.66
N ALA A 212 13.46 2.41 11.99
CA ALA A 212 13.21 1.84 13.30
C ALA A 212 14.19 0.71 13.62
N GLU A 213 14.60 0.63 14.89
CA GLU A 213 15.41 -0.47 15.38
C GLU A 213 14.60 -1.78 15.34
N MET A 214 15.16 -2.78 14.67
CA MET A 214 14.49 -4.05 14.44
C MET A 214 14.68 -4.99 15.64
N PRO A 215 13.62 -5.67 16.08
CA PRO A 215 13.68 -6.46 17.29
C PRO A 215 14.41 -7.78 17.08
N GLY A 216 14.89 -8.40 18.16
CA GLY A 216 15.49 -9.73 18.12
C GLY A 216 16.75 -9.86 17.25
N GLY A 217 17.39 -8.75 16.85
CA GLY A 217 18.54 -8.76 15.95
C GLY A 217 18.19 -9.04 14.48
N TYR A 218 16.92 -8.86 14.10
CA TYR A 218 16.52 -8.86 12.69
C TYR A 218 17.05 -7.60 11.98
N SER A 219 17.09 -7.65 10.65
CA SER A 219 17.45 -6.52 9.79
C SER A 219 16.22 -5.95 9.09
N ASN A 220 16.20 -4.63 8.90
CA ASN A 220 15.21 -3.94 8.08
C ASN A 220 15.47 -4.10 6.57
N GLN A 221 16.62 -4.67 6.19
CA GLN A 221 16.94 -4.95 4.80
C GLN A 221 16.30 -6.27 4.37
N GLU A 222 15.34 -6.20 3.44
CA GLU A 222 14.59 -7.36 2.94
C GLU A 222 15.46 -8.49 2.38
N LEU A 223 16.60 -8.15 1.77
CA LEU A 223 17.52 -9.12 1.16
C LEU A 223 18.57 -9.69 2.13
N SER A 224 18.64 -9.17 3.36
CA SER A 224 19.58 -9.65 4.37
C SER A 224 19.28 -11.08 4.80
N ALA A 225 20.33 -11.81 5.21
CA ALA A 225 20.16 -13.11 5.86
C ALA A 225 19.34 -13.00 7.15
N GLU A 226 19.43 -11.86 7.83
CA GLU A 226 18.71 -11.55 9.06
C GLU A 226 17.36 -10.87 8.81
N SER A 227 16.81 -10.92 7.58
CA SER A 227 15.49 -10.37 7.30
C SER A 227 14.40 -11.22 7.96
N PRO A 228 13.35 -10.61 8.57
CA PRO A 228 12.21 -11.37 9.08
C PRO A 228 11.44 -12.10 7.98
N ILE A 229 11.58 -11.69 6.72
CA ILE A 229 10.99 -12.40 5.56
C ILE A 229 11.50 -13.85 5.48
N ARG A 230 12.76 -14.09 5.87
CA ARG A 230 13.37 -15.44 5.87
C ARG A 230 12.78 -16.35 6.94
N ALA A 231 12.16 -15.78 7.98
CA ALA A 231 11.52 -16.53 9.04
C ALA A 231 10.09 -16.97 8.69
N ILE A 232 9.53 -16.53 7.56
CA ILE A 232 8.15 -16.81 7.17
C ILE A 232 8.04 -18.18 6.49
N ALA A 233 7.11 -19.01 6.96
CA ALA A 233 6.75 -20.29 6.35
C ALA A 233 5.56 -20.16 5.39
N ALA A 234 4.57 -19.31 5.72
CA ALA A 234 3.43 -19.02 4.84
C ALA A 234 3.06 -17.54 4.94
N PHE A 235 2.73 -16.93 3.79
CA PHE A 235 2.37 -15.53 3.68
C PHE A 235 1.11 -15.37 2.81
N PRO A 236 0.03 -14.76 3.32
CA PRO A 236 -1.22 -14.57 2.59
C PRO A 236 -1.05 -13.52 1.46
N GLN A 237 -1.78 -13.69 0.36
CA GLN A 237 -1.69 -12.79 -0.79
C GLN A 237 -2.16 -11.37 -0.46
N GLU A 238 -3.16 -11.22 0.41
CA GLU A 238 -3.73 -9.93 0.82
C GLU A 238 -2.69 -9.06 1.54
N LEU A 239 -1.80 -9.66 2.34
CA LEU A 239 -0.69 -8.92 2.96
C LEU A 239 0.37 -8.49 1.94
N VAL A 240 0.53 -9.19 0.81
CA VAL A 240 1.43 -8.75 -0.27
C VAL A 240 0.92 -7.42 -0.85
N LEU A 241 -0.39 -7.33 -1.09
CA LEU A 241 -1.01 -6.11 -1.62
C LEU A 241 -0.89 -4.96 -0.63
N LEU A 242 -1.11 -5.25 0.65
CA LEU A 242 -0.94 -4.28 1.72
C LEU A 242 0.51 -3.78 1.81
N GLY A 243 1.48 -4.70 1.81
CA GLY A 243 2.90 -4.39 1.85
C GLY A 243 3.33 -3.52 0.66
N ARG A 244 2.81 -3.77 -0.55
CA ARG A 244 3.06 -2.91 -1.72
C ARG A 244 2.59 -1.47 -1.52
N ALA A 245 1.40 -1.28 -0.94
CA ALA A 245 0.90 0.06 -0.63
C ALA A 245 1.81 0.77 0.39
N THR A 246 2.27 0.06 1.43
CA THR A 246 3.17 0.66 2.43
C THR A 246 4.56 0.98 1.86
N ILE A 247 5.13 0.07 1.06
CA ILE A 247 6.41 0.28 0.35
C ILE A 247 6.34 1.50 -0.57
N LEU A 248 5.23 1.67 -1.29
CA LEU A 248 5.01 2.85 -2.12
C LEU A 248 5.09 4.13 -1.27
N ILE A 249 4.30 4.24 -0.21
CA ILE A 249 4.23 5.46 0.60
C ILE A 249 5.59 5.74 1.24
N LYS A 250 6.25 4.72 1.81
CA LYS A 250 7.63 4.80 2.33
C LYS A 250 8.62 5.26 1.27
N GLY A 251 8.53 4.70 0.06
CA GLY A 251 9.39 5.06 -1.06
C GLY A 251 9.22 6.51 -1.50
N ILE A 252 7.98 7.01 -1.49
CA ILE A 252 7.67 8.42 -1.75
C ILE A 252 8.23 9.30 -0.63
N ALA A 253 8.00 8.93 0.63
CA ALA A 253 8.48 9.67 1.80
C ALA A 253 10.01 9.81 1.79
N LYS A 254 10.72 8.70 1.55
CA LYS A 254 12.18 8.68 1.44
C LYS A 254 12.70 9.53 0.29
N ARG A 255 12.08 9.48 -0.88
CA ARG A 255 12.49 10.32 -2.04
C ARG A 255 12.29 11.81 -1.80
N LEU A 256 11.33 12.16 -0.95
CA LEU A 256 10.97 13.54 -0.66
C LEU A 256 11.64 14.08 0.62
N ASP A 257 12.48 13.26 1.27
CA ASP A 257 13.14 13.59 2.54
C ASP A 257 12.14 13.98 3.64
N ILE A 258 11.09 13.16 3.79
CA ILE A 258 10.01 13.33 4.76
C ILE A 258 9.95 12.08 5.63
N ASN A 259 9.99 12.27 6.96
CA ASN A 259 9.69 11.19 7.90
C ASN A 259 8.20 10.86 7.83
N TRP A 260 7.89 9.60 7.60
CA TRP A 260 6.53 9.09 7.49
C TRP A 260 6.40 7.74 8.19
N ASP A 261 5.38 7.64 9.03
CA ASP A 261 4.84 6.45 9.66
C ASP A 261 3.34 6.33 9.32
N LEU A 262 2.81 5.10 9.36
CA LEU A 262 1.40 4.80 9.02
C LEU A 262 0.48 4.98 10.22
#